data_AF-A0A381NNG0-F1
#
_entry.id   AF-A0A381NNG0-F1
#
_cell.length_a   1.000
_cell.length_b   1.000
_cell.length_c   1.000
_cell.angle_alpha   90.00
_cell.angle_beta   90.00
_cell.angle_gamma   90.00
#
_symmetry.space_group_name_H-M   'P 1'
#
loop_
_entity.id
_entity.type
_entity.pdbx_description
1 polymer ?
#
loop_
_entity_poly.entity_id
_entity_poly.type
_entity_poly.pdbx_seq_one_letter_code
_entity_poly.pdbx_strand_id
1 'polypeptide(L)'
;MKTMCVLVVVIFVMAACSNSDSNDLETPQSNERVAFTKKVDVFGVPIYATNTTGDHKLLHAAGVLAQYIDNNEDSEPDNPLIMAALLEGEGAITMTRTQGEMQGAPRGARPRGQGLYDEETHLNAKEQGVFDGALEEILHMVSDVGWGGAYPEVFGRVPGTEIANAMDLARGGQFQEIPDEYPAGAWYSYDDETCDYDCMASEYIYWAFTSFLGAQDIPGRFEQVGHEWKLTTRALLQEQDPAVYAILSNPEYKFPSVTPDGKYTGTTLTIEPYEHR
;
A
#
# COMPACT_ATOMS: atom_id res chain seq x y z
N MET A 1 51.97 29.47 33.78
CA MET A 1 51.60 28.96 35.12
C MET A 1 50.34 28.13 34.94
N LYS A 2 50.49 26.82 34.79
CA LYS A 2 50.12 25.79 35.78
C LYS A 2 48.63 25.79 36.13
N THR A 3 47.91 24.93 35.42
CA THR A 3 46.90 23.96 35.87
C THR A 3 46.36 24.10 37.30
N MET A 4 45.04 24.12 37.43
CA MET A 4 44.38 23.48 38.56
C MET A 4 42.99 22.97 38.13
N CYS A 5 42.90 21.64 37.98
CA CYS A 5 41.65 20.91 37.99
C CYS A 5 41.02 21.01 39.38
N VAL A 6 39.73 21.31 39.45
CA VAL A 6 38.92 21.06 40.64
C VAL A 6 37.97 19.93 40.27
N LEU A 7 38.21 18.78 40.89
CA LEU A 7 37.38 17.59 40.87
C LEU A 7 36.15 17.87 41.74
N VAL A 8 34.96 17.94 41.15
CA VAL A 8 33.70 17.97 41.91
C VAL A 8 33.12 16.57 41.92
N VAL A 9 33.25 15.90 43.07
CA VAL A 9 32.58 14.65 43.40
C VAL A 9 31.14 15.01 43.75
N VAL A 10 30.17 14.55 42.95
CA VAL A 10 28.75 14.61 43.32
C VAL A 10 28.32 13.20 43.75
N ILE A 11 27.97 13.11 45.02
CA ILE A 11 27.52 11.91 45.72
C ILE A 11 26.07 11.62 45.33
N PHE A 12 25.82 10.37 44.93
CA PHE A 12 24.50 9.80 44.73
C PHE A 12 23.75 9.73 46.06
N VAL A 13 22.59 10.40 46.18
CA VAL A 13 21.64 10.18 47.26
C VAL A 13 20.41 9.53 46.67
N MET A 14 20.25 8.24 46.92
CA MET A 14 19.03 7.48 46.66
C MET A 14 17.94 7.99 47.60
N ALA A 15 16.95 8.70 47.07
CA ALA A 15 15.72 9.01 47.78
C ALA A 15 14.65 8.01 47.33
N ALA A 16 14.32 7.08 48.23
CA ALA A 16 13.10 6.29 48.15
C ALA A 16 11.92 7.17 48.57
N CYS A 17 10.92 7.31 47.70
CA CYS A 17 9.61 7.84 48.05
C CYS A 17 8.54 6.85 47.57
N SER A 18 7.68 6.49 48.51
CA SER A 18 6.53 5.59 48.41
C SER A 18 5.34 6.24 47.70
N ASN A 19 4.65 5.42 46.90
CA ASN A 19 3.30 5.44 46.33
C ASN A 19 2.50 6.75 46.37
N SER A 20 2.12 7.22 45.18
CA SER A 20 0.85 7.89 44.91
C SER A 20 0.07 7.04 43.91
N ASP A 21 -1.13 6.64 44.29
CA ASP A 21 -2.10 5.91 43.46
C ASP A 21 -2.35 6.61 42.13
N SER A 22 -1.88 6.02 41.03
CA SER A 22 -2.45 6.21 39.70
C SER A 22 -3.26 4.97 39.38
N ASN A 23 -4.59 5.13 39.32
CA ASN A 23 -5.45 4.20 38.61
C ASN A 23 -5.08 4.29 37.13
N ASP A 24 -4.06 3.55 36.73
CA ASP A 24 -3.88 3.16 35.34
C ASP A 24 -5.08 2.25 35.03
N LEU A 25 -5.99 2.77 34.21
CA LEU A 25 -6.95 1.94 33.50
C LEU A 25 -6.13 1.05 32.57
N GLU A 26 -5.73 -0.11 33.07
CA GLU A 26 -5.28 -1.23 32.24
C GLU A 26 -6.41 -1.50 31.24
N THR A 27 -6.19 -1.12 29.98
CA THR A 27 -6.98 -1.62 28.87
C THR A 27 -6.86 -3.14 28.93
N PRO A 28 -7.97 -3.92 28.93
CA PRO A 28 -7.85 -5.36 28.93
C PRO A 28 -7.17 -5.76 27.62
N GLN A 29 -5.91 -6.20 27.69
CA GLN A 29 -5.36 -7.02 26.62
C GLN A 29 -6.21 -8.29 26.60
N SER A 30 -7.12 -8.37 25.64
CA SER A 30 -7.88 -9.57 25.38
C SER A 30 -6.87 -10.71 25.17
N ASN A 31 -6.90 -11.73 26.04
CA ASN A 31 -6.19 -13.00 25.85
C ASN A 31 -6.71 -13.81 24.63
N GLU A 32 -7.42 -13.16 23.72
CA GLU A 32 -7.95 -13.75 22.51
C GLU A 32 -6.81 -13.92 21.51
N ARG A 33 -6.64 -15.14 21.01
CA ARG A 33 -5.63 -15.45 20.01
C ARG A 33 -5.95 -14.67 18.73
N VAL A 34 -4.94 -14.04 18.14
CA VAL A 34 -5.09 -13.41 16.81
C VAL A 34 -5.43 -14.49 15.79
N ALA A 35 -6.52 -14.28 15.07
CA ALA A 35 -7.00 -15.16 14.01
C ALA A 35 -7.75 -14.35 12.96
N PHE A 36 -7.76 -14.83 11.71
CA PHE A 36 -8.61 -14.30 10.65
C PHE A 36 -10.06 -14.70 10.92
N THR A 37 -10.86 -13.74 11.37
CA THR A 37 -12.26 -13.96 11.78
C THR A 37 -13.27 -13.14 10.98
N LYS A 38 -12.80 -12.26 10.10
CA LYS A 38 -13.63 -11.35 9.33
C LYS A 38 -13.34 -11.46 7.84
N LYS A 39 -14.38 -11.29 7.03
CA LYS A 39 -14.29 -11.20 5.58
C LYS A 39 -15.20 -10.08 5.07
N VAL A 40 -14.78 -9.34 4.05
CA VAL A 40 -15.67 -8.60 3.15
C VAL A 40 -15.47 -9.16 1.75
N ASP A 41 -16.54 -9.33 1.00
CA ASP A 41 -16.51 -9.79 -0.40
C ASP A 41 -16.82 -8.61 -1.33
N VAL A 42 -15.94 -8.34 -2.27
CA VAL A 42 -16.07 -7.24 -3.24
C VAL A 42 -16.06 -7.85 -4.64
N PHE A 43 -17.23 -7.99 -5.24
CA PHE A 43 -17.40 -8.64 -6.56
C PHE A 43 -16.80 -10.05 -6.66
N GLY A 44 -16.70 -10.80 -5.55
CA GLY A 44 -16.04 -12.10 -5.48
C GLY A 44 -14.56 -12.06 -5.10
N VAL A 45 -13.96 -10.88 -4.98
CA VAL A 45 -12.59 -10.68 -4.46
C VAL A 45 -12.65 -10.50 -2.94
N PRO A 46 -12.09 -11.42 -2.15
CA PRO A 46 -12.17 -11.36 -0.70
C PRO A 46 -11.13 -10.45 -0.07
N ILE A 47 -11.54 -9.72 0.96
CA ILE A 47 -10.65 -9.12 1.96
C ILE A 47 -10.83 -9.87 3.27
N TYR A 48 -9.81 -10.62 3.67
CA TYR A 48 -9.79 -11.33 4.95
C TYR A 48 -9.12 -10.46 6.00
N ALA A 49 -9.68 -10.39 7.21
CA ALA A 49 -9.07 -9.62 8.30
C ALA A 49 -9.04 -10.38 9.61
N THR A 50 -8.04 -10.06 10.43
CA THR A 50 -7.94 -10.54 11.80
C THR A 50 -9.01 -9.95 12.71
N ASN A 51 -9.27 -10.60 13.85
CA ASN A 51 -10.12 -10.07 14.92
C ASN A 51 -9.62 -8.74 15.50
N THR A 52 -8.35 -8.38 15.28
CA THR A 52 -7.71 -7.17 15.79
C THR A 52 -7.70 -6.00 14.80
N THR A 53 -7.94 -6.23 13.50
CA THR A 53 -8.21 -5.15 12.54
C THR A 53 -9.50 -4.43 12.92
N GLY A 54 -9.60 -3.11 12.79
CA GLY A 54 -10.82 -2.35 13.03
C GLY A 54 -11.83 -2.51 11.90
N ASP A 55 -13.11 -2.64 12.24
CA ASP A 55 -14.19 -2.82 11.25
C ASP A 55 -14.27 -1.64 10.25
N HIS A 56 -14.07 -0.42 10.73
CA HIS A 56 -14.05 0.77 9.88
C HIS A 56 -12.88 0.79 8.88
N LYS A 57 -11.74 0.18 9.25
CA LYS A 57 -10.56 0.06 8.39
C LYS A 57 -10.78 -1.00 7.32
N LEU A 58 -11.35 -2.14 7.71
CA LEU A 58 -11.75 -3.21 6.80
C LEU A 58 -12.78 -2.72 5.77
N LEU A 59 -13.81 -1.98 6.21
CA LEU A 59 -14.81 -1.41 5.30
C LEU A 59 -14.22 -0.34 4.38
N HIS A 60 -13.30 0.48 4.88
CA HIS A 60 -12.58 1.46 4.06
C HIS A 60 -11.75 0.77 2.96
N ALA A 61 -10.96 -0.24 3.32
CA ALA A 61 -10.19 -1.04 2.36
C ALA A 61 -11.11 -1.72 1.33
N ALA A 62 -12.26 -2.27 1.77
CA ALA A 62 -13.25 -2.83 0.85
C ALA A 62 -13.83 -1.79 -0.11
N GLY A 63 -14.07 -0.55 0.36
CA GLY A 63 -14.51 0.55 -0.48
C GLY A 63 -13.46 0.95 -1.51
N VAL A 64 -12.18 1.01 -1.11
CA VAL A 64 -11.06 1.31 -2.03
C VAL A 64 -10.96 0.23 -3.12
N LEU A 65 -11.03 -1.05 -2.75
CA LEU A 65 -11.06 -2.16 -3.72
C LEU A 65 -12.25 -2.05 -4.67
N ALA A 66 -13.45 -1.75 -4.15
CA ALA A 66 -14.64 -1.58 -4.97
C ALA A 66 -14.46 -0.43 -5.98
N GLN A 67 -13.91 0.70 -5.56
CA GLN A 67 -13.67 1.87 -6.43
C GLN A 67 -12.52 1.69 -7.44
N TYR A 68 -11.61 0.74 -7.21
CA TYR A 68 -10.64 0.32 -8.24
C TYR A 68 -11.28 -0.57 -9.31
N ILE A 69 -12.26 -1.39 -8.95
CA ILE A 69 -12.95 -2.33 -9.86
C ILE A 69 -14.12 -1.64 -10.61
N ASP A 70 -14.87 -0.81 -9.90
CA ASP A 70 -16.03 -0.03 -10.36
C ASP A 70 -15.83 1.42 -9.91
N ASN A 71 -15.14 2.20 -10.74
CA ASN A 71 -14.78 3.58 -10.45
C ASN A 71 -15.95 4.56 -10.61
N ASN A 72 -16.98 4.17 -11.37
CA ASN A 72 -18.16 4.99 -11.58
C ASN A 72 -19.24 4.76 -10.50
N GLU A 73 -19.07 3.72 -9.68
CA GLU A 73 -19.91 3.30 -8.57
C GLU A 73 -21.35 2.92 -8.95
N ASP A 74 -21.54 2.36 -10.15
CA ASP A 74 -22.84 1.92 -10.67
C ASP A 74 -23.19 0.46 -10.34
N SER A 75 -22.38 -0.20 -9.51
CA SER A 75 -22.50 -1.59 -9.05
C SER A 75 -22.10 -2.65 -10.07
N GLU A 76 -21.49 -2.27 -11.19
CA GLU A 76 -20.93 -3.19 -12.18
C GLU A 76 -19.43 -2.92 -12.40
N PRO A 77 -18.57 -3.95 -12.43
CA PRO A 77 -17.16 -3.76 -12.75
C PRO A 77 -16.93 -3.06 -14.09
N ASP A 78 -16.11 -2.00 -14.09
CA ASP A 78 -15.87 -1.16 -15.28
C ASP A 78 -15.11 -1.91 -16.39
N ASN A 79 -14.30 -2.90 -16.00
CA ASN A 79 -13.53 -3.73 -16.92
C ASN A 79 -13.75 -5.22 -16.65
N PRO A 80 -14.52 -5.92 -17.50
CA PRO A 80 -14.81 -7.34 -17.28
C PRO A 80 -13.57 -8.24 -17.45
N LEU A 81 -12.53 -7.81 -18.19
CA LEU A 81 -11.31 -8.60 -18.36
C LEU A 81 -10.47 -8.60 -17.09
N ILE A 82 -10.28 -7.45 -16.44
CA ILE A 82 -9.57 -7.40 -15.16
C ILE A 82 -10.37 -8.16 -14.08
N MET A 83 -11.70 -8.05 -14.10
CA MET A 83 -12.55 -8.78 -13.15
C MET A 83 -12.36 -10.31 -13.31
N ALA A 84 -12.36 -10.81 -14.54
CA ALA A 84 -12.10 -12.23 -14.82
C ALA A 84 -10.70 -12.65 -14.35
N ALA A 85 -9.68 -11.83 -14.61
CA ALA A 85 -8.30 -12.09 -14.20
C ALA A 85 -8.14 -12.11 -12.67
N LEU A 86 -8.79 -11.18 -11.95
CA LEU A 86 -8.82 -11.15 -10.48
C LEU A 86 -9.41 -12.43 -9.90
N LEU A 87 -10.50 -12.93 -10.47
CA LEU A 87 -11.14 -14.17 -10.00
C LEU A 87 -10.32 -15.41 -10.35
N GLU A 88 -9.77 -15.50 -11.57
CA GLU A 88 -8.94 -16.64 -12.01
C GLU A 88 -7.61 -16.70 -11.26
N GLY A 89 -7.00 -15.54 -11.00
CA GLY A 89 -5.76 -15.41 -10.24
C GLY A 89 -5.93 -15.51 -8.72
N GLU A 90 -7.14 -15.76 -8.23
CA GLU A 90 -7.47 -15.81 -6.79
C GLU A 90 -7.02 -14.54 -6.04
N GLY A 91 -7.20 -13.36 -6.66
CA GLY A 91 -6.88 -12.06 -6.07
C GLY A 91 -7.57 -11.90 -4.71
N ALA A 92 -6.83 -11.43 -3.72
CA ALA A 92 -7.32 -11.28 -2.35
C ALA A 92 -6.45 -10.30 -1.57
N ILE A 93 -7.04 -9.67 -0.55
CA ILE A 93 -6.33 -8.87 0.46
C ILE A 93 -6.38 -9.58 1.81
N THR A 94 -5.30 -9.50 2.56
CA THR A 94 -5.21 -10.00 3.94
C THR A 94 -4.79 -8.88 4.88
N MET A 95 -5.69 -8.54 5.80
CA MET A 95 -5.49 -7.48 6.77
C MET A 95 -5.11 -8.00 8.15
N THR A 96 -4.00 -7.51 8.67
CA THR A 96 -3.62 -7.61 10.09
C THR A 96 -3.60 -6.23 10.70
N ARG A 97 -3.56 -6.11 12.03
CA ARG A 97 -3.43 -4.79 12.66
C ARG A 97 -2.08 -4.15 12.36
N THR A 98 -1.02 -4.94 12.42
CA THR A 98 0.37 -4.49 12.21
C THR A 98 1.14 -5.50 11.35
N GLN A 99 2.27 -5.08 10.80
CA GLN A 99 3.21 -5.95 10.06
C GLN A 99 3.68 -7.15 10.90
N GLY A 100 3.97 -6.93 12.18
CA GLY A 100 4.52 -7.93 13.08
C GLY A 100 3.48 -8.88 13.69
N GLU A 101 2.18 -8.59 13.56
CA GLU A 101 1.14 -9.26 14.34
C GLU A 101 1.08 -10.78 14.14
N MET A 102 1.40 -11.24 12.93
CA MET A 102 1.40 -12.66 12.58
C MET A 102 2.83 -13.16 12.27
N GLN A 103 3.86 -12.44 12.70
CA GLN A 103 5.25 -12.83 12.50
C GLN A 103 5.52 -14.16 13.23
N GLY A 104 6.16 -15.11 12.55
CA GLY A 104 6.43 -16.45 13.10
C GLY A 104 5.20 -17.36 13.20
N ALA A 105 4.02 -16.93 12.71
CA ALA A 105 2.88 -17.84 12.56
C ALA A 105 3.23 -19.01 11.62
N PRO A 106 2.68 -20.22 11.84
CA PRO A 106 2.92 -21.36 10.97
C PRO A 106 2.57 -21.06 9.50
N ARG A 107 3.25 -21.73 8.57
CA ARG A 107 2.85 -21.70 7.15
C ARG A 107 1.39 -22.15 7.02
N GLY A 108 0.60 -21.38 6.27
CA GLY A 108 -0.83 -21.63 6.11
C GLY A 108 -1.71 -21.13 7.26
N ALA A 109 -1.16 -20.40 8.24
CA ALA A 109 -1.97 -19.74 9.28
C ALA A 109 -2.65 -18.44 8.80
N ARG A 110 -2.36 -18.03 7.56
CA ARG A 110 -2.94 -16.85 6.92
C ARG A 110 -3.56 -17.28 5.59
N PRO A 111 -4.73 -16.73 5.21
CA PRO A 111 -5.19 -16.77 3.83
C PRO A 111 -4.11 -16.25 2.88
N ARG A 112 -4.16 -16.66 1.61
CA ARG A 112 -3.32 -16.06 0.57
C ARG A 112 -3.93 -14.72 0.17
N GLY A 113 -3.08 -13.75 -0.12
CA GLY A 113 -3.48 -12.42 -0.59
C GLY A 113 -2.38 -11.40 -0.31
N GLN A 114 -2.54 -10.21 -0.89
CA GLN A 114 -1.68 -9.06 -0.62
C GLN A 114 -1.86 -8.59 0.83
N GLY A 115 -0.77 -8.22 1.49
CA GLY A 115 -0.82 -7.74 2.88
C GLY A 115 -1.31 -6.31 2.94
N LEU A 116 -2.11 -5.97 3.95
CA LEU A 116 -2.44 -4.58 4.28
C LEU A 116 -2.56 -4.45 5.79
N TYR A 117 -2.07 -3.36 6.37
CA TYR A 117 -2.14 -3.14 7.82
C TYR A 117 -3.23 -2.14 8.19
N ASP A 118 -3.86 -2.37 9.34
CA ASP A 118 -4.77 -1.39 9.94
C ASP A 118 -4.06 -0.06 10.18
N GLU A 119 -2.83 -0.12 10.71
CA GLU A 119 -2.07 1.07 11.13
C GLU A 119 -1.76 2.03 9.98
N GLU A 120 -1.65 1.54 8.74
CA GLU A 120 -1.39 2.35 7.53
C GLU A 120 -2.65 2.65 6.70
N THR A 121 -3.80 2.09 7.08
CA THR A 121 -5.08 2.35 6.39
C THR A 121 -5.69 3.64 6.93
N HIS A 122 -5.63 4.74 6.18
CA HIS A 122 -6.02 6.06 6.67
C HIS A 122 -7.31 6.58 6.00
N LEU A 123 -8.41 6.62 6.76
CA LEU A 123 -9.68 7.22 6.28
C LEU A 123 -9.54 8.74 6.16
N ASN A 124 -9.94 9.36 5.06
CA ASN A 124 -9.77 10.80 4.82
C ASN A 124 -8.28 11.23 4.92
N ALA A 125 -7.38 10.43 4.34
CA ALA A 125 -5.94 10.63 4.43
C ALA A 125 -5.49 11.97 3.84
N LYS A 126 -6.09 12.38 2.71
CA LYS A 126 -5.79 13.65 2.05
C LYS A 126 -6.06 14.85 2.96
N GLU A 127 -7.18 14.86 3.68
CA GLU A 127 -7.52 15.90 4.65
C GLU A 127 -6.58 15.91 5.85
N GLN A 128 -6.01 14.76 6.20
CA GLN A 128 -5.03 14.61 7.26
C GLN A 128 -3.59 14.92 6.81
N GLY A 129 -3.35 15.10 5.52
CA GLY A 129 -2.01 15.30 4.97
C GLY A 129 -1.12 14.05 5.06
N VAL A 130 -1.73 12.86 5.06
CA VAL A 130 -1.02 11.56 5.08
C VAL A 130 -1.41 10.74 3.86
N PHE A 131 -0.56 9.79 3.47
CA PHE A 131 -0.88 8.83 2.43
C PHE A 131 -1.68 7.67 3.02
N ASP A 132 -2.66 7.14 2.28
CA ASP A 132 -3.43 5.96 2.68
C ASP A 132 -2.80 4.70 2.10
N GLY A 133 -2.23 3.84 2.94
CA GLY A 133 -1.60 2.59 2.50
C GLY A 133 -2.57 1.63 1.81
N ALA A 134 -3.88 1.75 2.06
CA ALA A 134 -4.87 0.95 1.33
C ALA A 134 -4.89 1.27 -0.17
N LEU A 135 -4.52 2.48 -0.60
CA LEU A 135 -4.43 2.81 -2.03
C LEU A 135 -3.28 2.08 -2.72
N GLU A 136 -2.19 1.81 -2.01
CA GLU A 136 -1.01 1.13 -2.53
C GLU A 136 -1.22 -0.38 -2.53
N GLU A 137 -1.47 -0.96 -1.37
CA GLU A 137 -1.52 -2.42 -1.22
C GLU A 137 -2.67 -3.04 -2.02
N ILE A 138 -3.82 -2.36 -2.09
CA ILE A 138 -4.93 -2.84 -2.92
C ILE A 138 -4.58 -2.68 -4.40
N LEU A 139 -3.92 -1.59 -4.78
CA LEU A 139 -3.51 -1.39 -6.16
C LEU A 139 -2.47 -2.41 -6.62
N HIS A 140 -1.51 -2.79 -5.77
CA HIS A 140 -0.57 -3.88 -6.07
C HIS A 140 -1.32 -5.14 -6.47
N MET A 141 -2.29 -5.57 -5.66
CA MET A 141 -3.12 -6.74 -5.99
C MET A 141 -3.93 -6.55 -7.28
N VAL A 142 -4.63 -5.42 -7.43
CA VAL A 142 -5.49 -5.17 -8.60
C VAL A 142 -4.67 -5.06 -9.90
N SER A 143 -3.49 -4.45 -9.83
CA SER A 143 -2.62 -4.27 -10.99
C SER A 143 -1.87 -5.52 -11.38
N ASP A 144 -1.29 -6.22 -10.42
CA ASP A 144 -0.54 -7.44 -10.68
C ASP A 144 -1.43 -8.57 -11.18
N VAL A 145 -2.55 -8.80 -10.48
CA VAL A 145 -3.45 -9.92 -10.79
C VAL A 145 -4.47 -9.53 -11.85
N GLY A 146 -5.09 -8.36 -11.72
CA GLY A 146 -6.15 -7.89 -12.62
C GLY A 146 -5.61 -7.39 -13.96
N TRP A 147 -4.95 -6.24 -13.98
CA TRP A 147 -4.42 -5.67 -15.23
C TRP A 147 -3.31 -6.54 -15.85
N GLY A 148 -2.39 -7.06 -15.05
CA GLY A 148 -1.32 -7.97 -15.48
C GLY A 148 -1.84 -9.28 -16.08
N GLY A 149 -2.90 -9.85 -15.49
CA GLY A 149 -3.55 -11.05 -16.02
C GLY A 149 -4.39 -10.77 -17.28
N ALA A 150 -5.05 -9.63 -17.35
CA ALA A 150 -5.92 -9.27 -18.48
C ALA A 150 -5.14 -8.78 -19.72
N TYR A 151 -4.03 -8.07 -19.53
CA TYR A 151 -3.21 -7.50 -20.60
C TYR A 151 -1.71 -7.73 -20.36
N PRO A 152 -1.23 -8.98 -20.43
CA PRO A 152 0.13 -9.35 -20.04
C PRO A 152 1.23 -8.68 -20.87
N GLU A 153 0.97 -8.35 -22.13
CA GLU A 153 1.96 -7.65 -22.98
C GLU A 153 2.13 -6.16 -22.60
N VAL A 154 1.16 -5.60 -21.87
CA VAL A 154 1.15 -4.19 -21.46
C VAL A 154 1.59 -4.07 -20.01
N PHE A 155 0.93 -4.81 -19.11
CA PHE A 155 1.12 -4.70 -17.66
C PHE A 155 1.91 -5.85 -17.04
N GLY A 156 2.37 -6.81 -17.84
CA GLY A 156 3.25 -7.85 -17.32
C GLY A 156 4.52 -7.25 -16.75
N ARG A 157 4.96 -7.73 -15.58
CA ARG A 157 6.08 -7.18 -14.81
C ARG A 157 7.43 -7.78 -15.21
N VAL A 158 7.61 -8.00 -16.51
CA VAL A 158 8.80 -8.62 -17.09
C VAL A 158 9.38 -7.75 -18.20
N PRO A 159 10.71 -7.82 -18.47
CA PRO A 159 11.32 -7.04 -19.53
C PRO A 159 10.63 -7.21 -20.89
N GLY A 160 10.37 -6.09 -21.57
CA GLY A 160 9.80 -6.05 -22.92
C GLY A 160 8.32 -5.69 -22.99
N THR A 161 7.58 -5.74 -21.88
CA THR A 161 6.19 -5.22 -21.82
C THR A 161 6.17 -3.70 -21.87
N GLU A 162 5.02 -3.10 -22.22
CA GLU A 162 4.91 -1.63 -22.32
C GLU A 162 5.24 -0.94 -20.99
N ILE A 163 4.73 -1.46 -19.87
CA ILE A 163 4.98 -0.89 -18.55
C ILE A 163 6.44 -1.03 -18.11
N ALA A 164 7.06 -2.18 -18.39
CA ALA A 164 8.45 -2.44 -18.08
C ALA A 164 9.40 -1.54 -18.89
N ASN A 165 9.08 -1.31 -20.16
CA ASN A 165 9.83 -0.38 -21.01
C ASN A 165 9.72 1.06 -20.51
N ALA A 166 8.54 1.48 -20.02
CA ALA A 166 8.37 2.80 -19.40
C ALA A 166 9.17 2.92 -18.08
N MET A 167 9.14 1.88 -17.24
CA MET A 167 9.95 1.81 -16.03
C MET A 167 11.46 1.91 -16.33
N ASP A 168 11.96 1.22 -17.35
CA ASP A 168 13.36 1.27 -17.74
C ASP A 168 13.79 2.69 -18.16
N LEU A 169 12.91 3.44 -18.83
CA LEU A 169 13.15 4.86 -19.10
C LEU A 169 13.21 5.67 -17.80
N ALA A 170 12.31 5.41 -16.86
CA ALA A 170 12.23 6.10 -15.57
C ALA A 170 13.46 5.92 -14.69
N ARG A 171 14.09 4.76 -14.77
CA ARG A 171 15.32 4.41 -14.06
C ARG A 171 16.57 4.82 -14.84
N GLY A 172 16.45 5.28 -16.08
CA GLY A 172 17.57 5.60 -16.97
C GLY A 172 18.32 4.38 -17.51
N GLY A 173 17.71 3.19 -17.46
CA GLY A 173 18.28 1.92 -17.89
C GLY A 173 17.47 0.72 -17.40
N GLN A 174 17.82 -0.46 -17.91
CA GLN A 174 17.23 -1.73 -17.48
C GLN A 174 18.09 -2.37 -16.38
N PHE A 175 17.52 -2.51 -15.19
CA PHE A 175 18.18 -3.08 -14.01
C PHE A 175 17.37 -4.25 -13.46
N GLN A 176 17.98 -5.44 -13.43
CA GLN A 176 17.34 -6.67 -12.94
C GLN A 176 17.25 -6.72 -11.40
N GLU A 177 18.19 -6.05 -10.74
CA GLU A 177 18.29 -5.88 -9.28
C GLU A 177 18.58 -4.40 -9.02
N ILE A 178 18.46 -3.96 -7.75
CA ILE A 178 18.78 -2.59 -7.35
C ILE A 178 20.26 -2.29 -7.65
N PRO A 179 20.59 -1.27 -8.46
CA PRO A 179 21.98 -0.88 -8.71
C PRO A 179 22.56 -0.08 -7.53
N ASP A 180 23.89 -0.09 -7.38
CA ASP A 180 24.59 0.75 -6.38
C ASP A 180 24.20 2.24 -6.51
N GLU A 181 24.05 2.73 -7.75
CA GLU A 181 23.61 4.08 -8.06
C GLU A 181 22.77 4.11 -9.34
N TYR A 182 21.59 4.74 -9.27
CA TYR A 182 20.81 5.08 -10.46
C TYR A 182 21.43 6.28 -11.21
N PRO A 183 21.29 6.35 -12.55
CA PRO A 183 21.63 7.53 -13.33
C PRO A 183 21.00 8.82 -12.75
N ALA A 184 21.75 9.92 -12.74
CA ALA A 184 21.28 11.19 -12.14
C ALA A 184 19.96 11.74 -12.74
N GLY A 185 19.63 11.34 -13.96
CA GLY A 185 18.39 11.70 -14.65
C GLY A 185 17.18 10.82 -14.31
N ALA A 186 17.36 9.76 -13.50
CA ALA A 186 16.27 8.88 -13.10
C ALA A 186 15.25 9.64 -12.24
N TRP A 187 13.97 9.35 -12.44
CA TRP A 187 12.86 9.83 -11.60
C TRP A 187 12.19 8.72 -10.81
N TYR A 188 12.61 7.48 -11.07
CA TYR A 188 12.31 6.30 -10.27
C TYR A 188 13.63 5.63 -9.86
N SER A 189 13.87 5.52 -8.56
CA SER A 189 15.11 5.05 -7.94
C SER A 189 14.80 4.25 -6.68
N TYR A 190 14.06 3.14 -6.83
CA TYR A 190 13.68 2.26 -5.72
C TYR A 190 14.90 1.73 -4.97
N ASP A 191 14.85 1.66 -3.64
CA ASP A 191 16.03 1.34 -2.81
C ASP A 191 15.89 0.11 -1.90
N ASP A 192 14.78 -0.63 -1.98
CA ASP A 192 14.65 -1.93 -1.30
C ASP A 192 15.48 -3.01 -2.02
N GLU A 193 16.66 -3.30 -1.46
CA GLU A 193 17.61 -4.32 -1.96
C GLU A 193 17.02 -5.74 -2.06
N THR A 194 15.87 -6.02 -1.46
CA THR A 194 15.19 -7.33 -1.56
C THR A 194 14.32 -7.46 -2.81
N CYS A 195 14.11 -6.36 -3.52
CA CYS A 195 13.24 -6.26 -4.70
C CYS A 195 13.99 -6.62 -5.99
N ASP A 196 13.38 -7.48 -6.81
CA ASP A 196 13.85 -7.81 -8.16
C ASP A 196 13.11 -6.98 -9.23
N TYR A 197 13.37 -7.27 -10.51
CA TYR A 197 12.70 -6.59 -11.63
C TYR A 197 11.17 -6.62 -11.54
N ASP A 198 10.62 -7.78 -11.17
CA ASP A 198 9.19 -8.02 -11.10
C ASP A 198 8.56 -7.15 -10.01
N CYS A 199 9.17 -7.13 -8.83
CA CYS A 199 8.77 -6.25 -7.74
C CYS A 199 8.91 -4.76 -8.12
N MET A 200 10.04 -4.34 -8.72
CA MET A 200 10.25 -2.94 -9.11
C MET A 200 9.22 -2.45 -10.13
N ALA A 201 8.74 -3.33 -11.02
CA ALA A 201 7.70 -3.00 -11.98
C ALA A 201 6.32 -2.82 -11.31
N SER A 202 6.02 -3.59 -10.26
CA SER A 202 4.80 -3.42 -9.46
C SER A 202 4.81 -2.07 -8.75
N GLU A 203 5.92 -1.74 -8.10
CA GLU A 203 6.16 -0.45 -7.45
C GLU A 203 6.08 0.73 -8.42
N TYR A 204 6.63 0.58 -9.63
CA TYR A 204 6.50 1.61 -10.67
C TYR A 204 5.04 1.86 -11.08
N ILE A 205 4.22 0.80 -11.20
CA ILE A 205 2.78 0.94 -11.49
C ILE A 205 2.11 1.69 -10.34
N TYR A 206 2.39 1.30 -9.09
CA TYR A 206 1.89 2.00 -7.91
C TYR A 206 2.23 3.49 -7.97
N TRP A 207 3.52 3.82 -8.08
CA TRP A 207 4.00 5.21 -8.06
C TRP A 207 3.37 6.03 -9.18
N ALA A 208 3.43 5.52 -10.41
CA ALA A 208 2.89 6.22 -11.57
C ALA A 208 1.38 6.41 -11.46
N PHE A 209 0.64 5.36 -11.10
CA PHE A 209 -0.81 5.41 -11.13
C PHE A 209 -1.39 6.23 -9.97
N THR A 210 -0.84 6.13 -8.76
CA THR A 210 -1.26 6.98 -7.64
C THR A 210 -0.91 8.46 -7.87
N SER A 211 0.19 8.77 -8.57
CA SER A 211 0.47 10.13 -9.05
C SER A 211 -0.51 10.60 -10.13
N PHE A 212 -0.89 9.72 -11.06
CA PHE A 212 -1.88 10.01 -12.10
C PHE A 212 -3.27 10.34 -11.53
N LEU A 213 -3.68 9.62 -10.48
CA LEU A 213 -4.93 9.85 -9.76
C LEU A 213 -4.89 11.11 -8.87
N GLY A 214 -3.69 11.60 -8.54
CA GLY A 214 -3.48 12.72 -7.63
C GLY A 214 -3.45 12.32 -6.15
N ALA A 215 -3.31 11.03 -5.84
CA ALA A 215 -3.18 10.51 -4.47
C ALA A 215 -1.84 10.88 -3.84
N GLN A 216 -0.78 11.02 -4.65
CA GLN A 216 0.55 11.45 -4.19
C GLN A 216 0.66 12.98 -4.04
N ASP A 217 -0.34 13.75 -4.47
CA ASP A 217 -0.35 15.23 -4.41
C ASP A 217 -0.82 15.71 -3.02
N ILE A 218 0.02 15.43 -2.03
CA ILE A 218 -0.18 15.76 -0.61
C ILE A 218 0.96 16.69 -0.14
N PRO A 219 0.70 17.74 0.65
CA PRO A 219 1.76 18.60 1.18
C PRO A 219 2.84 17.81 1.93
N GLY A 220 4.11 18.03 1.58
CA GLY A 220 5.25 17.34 2.20
C GLY A 220 5.55 15.95 1.61
N ARG A 221 4.77 15.46 0.63
CA ARG A 221 4.96 14.11 0.08
C ARG A 221 6.27 13.98 -0.69
N PHE A 222 6.66 14.98 -1.48
CA PHE A 222 7.92 14.94 -2.22
C PHE A 222 9.13 14.84 -1.29
N GLU A 223 9.09 15.48 -0.12
CA GLU A 223 10.14 15.37 0.89
C GLU A 223 10.23 13.97 1.51
N GLN A 224 9.11 13.23 1.55
CA GLN A 224 9.07 11.86 2.06
C GLN A 224 9.58 10.86 1.02
N VAL A 225 9.13 10.97 -0.23
CA VAL A 225 9.34 9.92 -1.24
C VAL A 225 10.28 10.32 -2.38
N GLY A 226 10.69 11.59 -2.47
CA GLY A 226 11.44 12.13 -3.61
C GLY A 226 12.82 11.53 -3.85
N HIS A 227 13.33 10.74 -2.90
CA HIS A 227 14.54 9.95 -3.07
C HIS A 227 14.30 8.73 -3.98
N GLU A 228 13.12 8.11 -3.89
CA GLU A 228 12.67 7.02 -4.76
C GLU A 228 11.86 7.51 -5.96
N TRP A 229 10.88 8.40 -5.76
CA TRP A 229 9.93 8.82 -6.79
C TRP A 229 9.75 10.34 -6.87
N LYS A 230 10.09 10.93 -8.03
CA LYS A 230 10.08 12.39 -8.19
C LYS A 230 8.76 12.97 -8.71
N LEU A 231 7.84 12.15 -9.22
CA LEU A 231 6.70 12.62 -10.01
C LEU A 231 5.38 12.60 -9.23
N THR A 232 5.35 13.21 -8.05
CA THR A 232 4.22 13.12 -7.09
C THR A 232 2.90 13.73 -7.56
N THR A 233 2.84 14.39 -8.72
CA THR A 233 1.61 14.98 -9.27
C THR A 233 1.33 14.49 -10.68
N ARG A 234 0.06 14.50 -11.08
CA ARG A 234 -0.35 14.16 -12.45
C ARG A 234 0.35 15.03 -13.50
N ALA A 235 0.57 16.31 -13.22
CA ALA A 235 1.25 17.23 -14.12
C ALA A 235 2.73 16.86 -14.31
N LEU A 236 3.43 16.54 -13.21
CA LEU A 236 4.82 16.06 -13.28
C LEU A 236 4.93 14.74 -14.06
N LEU A 237 3.99 13.82 -13.81
CA LEU A 237 3.93 12.55 -14.54
C LEU A 237 3.75 12.77 -16.05
N GLN A 238 2.79 13.63 -16.43
CA GLN A 238 2.52 13.95 -17.82
C GLN A 238 3.73 14.60 -18.53
N GLU A 239 4.47 15.44 -17.83
CA GLU A 239 5.61 16.17 -18.38
C GLU A 239 6.87 15.28 -18.50
N GLN A 240 7.18 14.52 -17.45
CA GLN A 240 8.46 13.82 -17.33
C GLN A 240 8.40 12.35 -17.77
N ASP A 241 7.24 11.70 -17.64
CA ASP A 241 7.03 10.29 -18.02
C ASP A 241 5.84 10.12 -18.98
N PRO A 242 5.93 10.66 -20.21
CA PRO A 242 4.84 10.57 -21.18
C PRO A 242 4.54 9.12 -21.61
N ALA A 243 5.48 8.19 -21.41
CA ALA A 243 5.30 6.77 -21.74
C ALA A 243 4.25 6.13 -20.83
N VAL A 244 4.43 6.17 -19.51
CA VAL A 244 3.41 5.64 -18.59
C VAL A 244 2.15 6.48 -18.58
N TYR A 245 2.26 7.81 -18.76
CA TYR A 245 1.07 8.66 -18.84
C TYR A 245 0.16 8.25 -20.02
N ALA A 246 0.73 7.88 -21.16
CA ALA A 246 -0.04 7.40 -22.32
C ALA A 246 -0.74 6.07 -22.02
N ILE A 247 -0.06 5.14 -21.33
CA ILE A 247 -0.65 3.86 -20.90
C ILE A 247 -1.83 4.11 -19.95
N LEU A 248 -1.63 4.91 -18.90
CA LEU A 248 -2.65 5.22 -17.89
C LEU A 248 -3.82 6.05 -18.43
N SER A 249 -3.61 6.80 -19.52
CA SER A 249 -4.66 7.58 -20.19
C SER A 249 -5.43 6.77 -21.25
N ASN A 250 -5.03 5.54 -21.54
CA ASN A 250 -5.69 4.75 -22.58
C ASN A 250 -7.08 4.28 -22.08
N PRO A 251 -8.18 4.70 -22.74
CA PRO A 251 -9.54 4.35 -22.32
C PRO A 251 -9.87 2.85 -22.45
N GLU A 252 -9.04 2.09 -23.17
CA GLU A 252 -9.17 0.63 -23.29
C GLU A 252 -9.06 -0.08 -21.95
N TYR A 253 -8.15 0.37 -21.08
CA TYR A 253 -7.85 -0.31 -19.82
C TYR A 253 -8.77 0.07 -18.66
N LYS A 254 -9.62 1.08 -18.88
CA LYS A 254 -10.63 1.55 -17.90
C LYS A 254 -10.04 1.86 -16.53
N PHE A 255 -8.86 2.48 -16.52
CA PHE A 255 -8.29 2.97 -15.28
C PHE A 255 -9.23 3.96 -14.59
N PRO A 256 -9.36 3.88 -13.25
CA PRO A 256 -9.88 4.96 -12.44
C PRO A 256 -9.39 6.34 -12.87
N SER A 257 -10.31 7.31 -12.87
CA SER A 257 -9.98 8.72 -13.14
C SER A 257 -10.03 9.59 -11.88
N VAL A 258 -10.61 9.06 -10.82
CA VAL A 258 -10.74 9.66 -9.50
C VAL A 258 -10.05 8.75 -8.49
N THR A 259 -9.30 9.34 -7.55
CA THR A 259 -8.67 8.59 -6.45
C THR A 259 -9.76 7.95 -5.58
N PRO A 260 -9.70 6.62 -5.33
CA PRO A 260 -10.58 5.98 -4.36
C PRO A 260 -10.53 6.67 -2.98
N ASP A 261 -11.68 6.83 -2.34
CA ASP A 261 -11.79 7.45 -1.01
C ASP A 261 -12.34 6.49 0.06
N GLY A 262 -12.61 5.24 -0.31
CA GLY A 262 -13.17 4.20 0.54
C GLY A 262 -14.66 4.32 0.82
N LYS A 263 -15.36 5.31 0.23
CA LYS A 263 -16.80 5.55 0.43
C LYS A 263 -17.63 5.09 -0.76
N TYR A 264 -17.47 3.83 -1.13
CA TYR A 264 -18.19 3.22 -2.25
C TYR A 264 -19.72 3.22 -2.06
N THR A 265 -20.45 3.64 -3.09
CA THR A 265 -21.92 3.81 -3.06
C THR A 265 -22.72 2.86 -3.94
N GLY A 266 -22.05 2.09 -4.81
CA GLY A 266 -22.74 1.17 -5.73
C GLY A 266 -23.46 0.01 -5.02
N THR A 267 -22.90 -0.48 -3.91
CA THR A 267 -23.58 -1.48 -3.07
C THR A 267 -23.17 -1.39 -1.60
N THR A 268 -23.94 -2.03 -0.72
CA THR A 268 -23.62 -2.12 0.71
C THR A 268 -22.56 -3.18 0.96
N LEU A 269 -21.38 -2.75 1.39
CA LEU A 269 -20.30 -3.64 1.84
C LEU A 269 -20.57 -4.11 3.27
N THR A 270 -20.51 -5.42 3.49
CA THR A 270 -20.85 -6.04 4.79
C THR A 270 -19.70 -6.91 5.28
N ILE A 271 -19.37 -6.78 6.58
CA ILE A 271 -18.43 -7.68 7.24
C ILE A 271 -19.16 -8.97 7.60
N GLU A 272 -18.63 -10.08 7.11
CA GLU A 272 -19.10 -11.43 7.39
C GLU A 272 -18.15 -12.13 8.37
N PRO A 273 -18.67 -13.02 9.25
CA PRO A 273 -17.83 -13.94 10.01
C PRO A 273 -17.04 -14.84 9.05
N TYR A 274 -15.77 -15.04 9.36
CA TYR A 274 -14.87 -15.91 8.62
C TYR A 274 -14.17 -16.87 9.58
N GLU A 275 -13.89 -18.08 9.12
CA GLU A 275 -13.10 -19.06 9.86
C GLU A 275 -12.04 -19.61 8.90
N HIS A 276 -10.79 -19.19 9.10
CA HIS A 276 -9.68 -19.74 8.33
C HIS A 276 -9.45 -21.19 8.73
N ARG A 277 -9.44 -22.09 7.74
CA ARG A 277 -9.30 -23.54 7.94
C ARG A 277 -7.86 -23.99 7.80
#